data_AF-A0A3D4AB23-F1
#
_entry.id   AF-A0A3D4AB23-F1
#
_cell.length_a   1.000
_cell.length_b   1.000
_cell.length_c   1.000
_cell.angle_alpha   90.00
_cell.angle_beta   90.00
_cell.angle_gamma   90.00
#
_symmetry.space_group_name_H-M   'P 1'
#
loop_
_entity.id
_entity.type
_entity.pdbx_description
1 polymer ?
#
loop_
_entity_poly.entity_id
_entity_poly.type
_entity_poly.pdbx_seq_one_letter_code
_entity_poly.pdbx_strand_id
1 'polypeptide(L)'
;MLPEYALGTRNFNYGDPGQALIGRGPYPVSVWKNPVRLTGSIRLAKIHGSVSWDLNGCYTDGRRGLTGQALIIAPTPEKEPPESLAHVWQLAEAILSPATEVIVFGFAFNPYDEAVLRLLRACSANTKTVQLINTCPQPDRAKAIWPGAEIVCQQPP
;
A
#
# COMPACT_ATOMS: atom_id res chain seq x y z
N MET A 1 -7.11 -3.55 -13.08
CA MET A 1 -7.09 -2.08 -13.26
C MET A 1 -6.05 -1.53 -12.29
N LEU A 2 -5.12 -0.67 -12.73
CA LEU A 2 -4.09 -0.13 -11.83
C LEU A 2 -4.71 0.86 -10.82
N PRO A 3 -4.21 0.94 -9.56
CA PRO A 3 -4.74 1.85 -8.54
C PRO A 3 -4.93 3.29 -9.01
N GLU A 4 -4.01 3.78 -9.83
CA GLU A 4 -3.99 5.10 -10.48
C GLU A 4 -5.27 5.37 -11.29
N TYR A 5 -5.87 4.32 -11.86
CA TYR A 5 -7.13 4.40 -12.60
C TYR A 5 -8.33 3.98 -11.80
N ALA A 6 -8.17 3.00 -10.90
CA ALA A 6 -9.27 2.52 -10.08
C ALA A 6 -9.70 3.55 -9.03
N LEU A 7 -8.75 4.29 -8.45
CA LEU A 7 -9.01 5.28 -7.40
C LEU A 7 -9.09 6.71 -7.95
N GLY A 8 -8.70 6.91 -9.21
CA GLY A 8 -8.53 8.23 -9.82
C GLY A 8 -7.34 8.99 -9.21
N THR A 9 -6.47 9.53 -10.05
CA THR A 9 -5.23 10.21 -9.62
C THR A 9 -5.45 11.51 -8.81
N ARG A 10 -6.71 11.92 -8.64
CA ARG A 10 -7.12 13.07 -7.85
C ARG A 10 -7.30 12.76 -6.37
N ASN A 11 -7.34 11.48 -5.98
CA ASN A 11 -7.67 11.10 -4.60
C ASN A 11 -6.44 10.70 -3.77
N PHE A 12 -5.37 10.21 -4.41
CA PHE A 12 -4.17 9.80 -3.69
C PHE A 12 -2.84 10.30 -4.29
N ASN A 13 -1.75 10.14 -3.53
CA ASN A 13 -0.35 10.30 -3.93
C ASN A 13 0.57 9.24 -3.28
N TYR A 14 1.76 9.01 -3.83
CA TYR A 14 2.76 8.07 -3.30
C TYR A 14 3.75 8.71 -2.30
N GLY A 15 3.29 9.68 -1.51
CA GLY A 15 4.11 10.46 -0.58
C GLY A 15 4.63 11.79 -1.15
N ASP A 16 4.58 11.96 -2.47
CA ASP A 16 4.95 13.18 -3.17
C ASP A 16 3.73 13.75 -3.95
N PRO A 17 3.00 14.73 -3.38
CA PRO A 17 1.86 15.35 -4.05
C PRO A 17 2.26 16.01 -5.38
N GLY A 18 1.57 15.62 -6.45
CA GLY A 18 1.82 16.13 -7.81
C GLY A 18 2.86 15.34 -8.60
N GLN A 19 3.40 14.24 -8.04
CA GLN A 19 4.27 13.31 -8.74
C GLN A 19 3.69 12.93 -10.10
N ALA A 20 4.49 13.12 -11.15
CA ALA A 20 4.14 12.73 -12.50
C ALA A 20 4.49 11.26 -12.74
N LEU A 21 3.54 10.50 -13.27
CA LEU A 21 3.75 9.12 -13.68
C LEU A 21 4.33 9.05 -15.09
N ILE A 22 5.18 8.05 -15.32
CA ILE A 22 5.82 7.78 -16.60
C ILE A 22 4.83 7.02 -17.50
N GLY A 23 4.59 7.52 -18.71
CA GLY A 23 3.84 6.80 -19.73
C GLY A 23 2.87 7.69 -20.53
N ARG A 24 1.94 7.04 -21.23
CA ARG A 24 1.10 7.66 -22.26
C ARG A 24 -0.11 8.43 -21.73
N GLY A 25 -0.23 8.60 -20.42
CA GLY A 25 -1.39 9.24 -19.81
C GLY A 25 -2.54 8.26 -19.57
N PRO A 26 -3.76 8.75 -19.29
CA PRO A 26 -4.83 7.94 -18.72
C PRO A 26 -5.49 6.96 -19.69
N TYR A 27 -5.22 7.11 -20.99
CA TYR A 27 -5.79 6.27 -22.03
C TYR A 27 -4.67 5.74 -22.94
N PRO A 28 -4.77 4.52 -23.49
CA PRO A 28 -3.78 3.97 -24.42
C PRO A 28 -3.60 4.82 -25.70
N VAL A 29 -4.58 5.67 -26.01
CA VAL A 29 -4.61 6.57 -27.18
C VAL A 29 -4.21 8.01 -26.88
N SER A 30 -4.04 8.43 -25.61
CA SER A 30 -3.57 9.78 -25.33
C SER A 30 -2.09 9.87 -25.66
N VAL A 31 -1.73 10.82 -26.53
CA VAL A 31 -0.33 11.15 -26.80
C VAL A 31 0.25 11.83 -25.55
N TRP A 32 1.57 11.78 -25.37
CA TRP A 32 2.40 12.29 -24.25
C TRP A 32 2.15 13.74 -23.77
N LYS A 33 1.14 14.44 -24.27
CA LYS A 33 0.87 15.86 -23.99
C LYS A 33 0.46 16.16 -22.55
N ASN A 34 -0.11 15.21 -21.82
CA ASN A 34 -0.58 15.43 -20.44
C ASN A 34 -0.08 14.32 -19.50
N PRO A 35 1.00 14.56 -18.72
CA PRO A 35 1.45 13.59 -17.73
C PRO A 35 0.36 13.39 -16.68
N VAL A 36 0.16 12.13 -16.26
CA VAL A 36 -0.75 11.82 -15.17
C VAL A 36 -0.08 12.23 -13.87
N ARG A 37 -0.70 13.15 -13.14
CA ARG A 37 -0.21 13.63 -11.84
C ARG A 37 -1.07 13.11 -10.71
N LEU A 38 -0.42 12.64 -9.66
CA LEU A 38 -1.05 12.17 -8.44
C LEU A 38 -1.27 13.34 -7.47
N THR A 39 -2.38 14.06 -7.63
CA THR A 39 -2.64 15.32 -6.91
C THR A 39 -3.52 15.15 -5.68
N GLY A 40 -3.90 13.93 -5.33
CA GLY A 40 -4.81 13.72 -4.22
C GLY A 40 -4.16 13.84 -2.86
N SER A 41 -4.97 14.08 -1.84
CA SER A 41 -4.52 14.27 -0.45
C SER A 41 -4.26 12.97 0.30
N ILE A 42 -4.81 11.84 -0.16
CA ILE A 42 -4.62 10.55 0.50
C ILE A 42 -3.22 10.03 0.19
N ARG A 43 -2.39 9.84 1.21
CA ARG A 43 -1.08 9.21 1.03
C ARG A 43 -1.26 7.70 0.93
N LEU A 44 -0.66 7.08 -0.08
CA LEU A 44 -0.74 5.64 -0.35
C LEU A 44 0.67 5.03 -0.34
N ALA A 45 0.91 4.08 0.56
CA ALA A 45 2.15 3.30 0.59
C ALA A 45 1.90 1.89 0.03
N LYS A 46 2.56 1.56 -1.08
CA LYS A 46 2.51 0.21 -1.69
C LYS A 46 3.69 -0.61 -1.21
N ILE A 47 3.63 -1.07 0.04
CA ILE A 47 4.78 -1.68 0.75
C ILE A 47 5.36 -2.94 0.09
N HIS A 48 4.58 -3.65 -0.73
CA HIS A 48 5.06 -4.79 -1.54
C HIS A 48 5.51 -4.41 -2.95
N GLY A 49 5.58 -3.12 -3.26
CA GLY A 49 5.89 -2.60 -4.58
C GLY A 49 4.69 -2.60 -5.53
N SER A 50 4.97 -2.57 -6.83
CA SER A 50 3.95 -2.53 -7.88
C SER A 50 4.42 -3.15 -9.18
N VAL A 51 3.51 -3.85 -9.86
CA VAL A 51 3.70 -4.27 -11.27
C VAL A 51 3.82 -3.10 -12.26
N SER A 52 3.44 -1.89 -11.83
CA SER A 52 3.59 -0.64 -12.58
C SER A 52 4.80 0.19 -12.17
N TRP A 53 5.71 -0.33 -11.34
CA TRP A 53 6.92 0.39 -10.91
C TRP A 53 8.17 -0.36 -11.38
N ASP A 54 9.26 0.37 -11.60
CA ASP A 54 10.62 -0.19 -11.68
C ASP A 54 11.60 0.75 -10.94
N LEU A 55 12.91 0.48 -11.01
CA LEU A 55 13.92 1.31 -10.35
C LEU A 55 14.00 2.76 -10.86
N ASN A 56 13.43 3.04 -12.04
CA ASN A 56 13.44 4.37 -12.65
C ASN A 56 12.17 5.17 -12.31
N GLY A 57 11.11 4.53 -11.83
CA GLY A 57 9.93 5.26 -11.33
C GLY A 57 8.60 4.53 -11.41
N CYS A 58 7.54 5.33 -11.35
CA CYS A 58 6.14 4.89 -11.31
C CYS A 58 5.47 5.11 -12.66
N TYR A 59 4.81 4.09 -13.20
CA TYR A 59 4.26 4.10 -14.55
C TYR A 59 2.74 4.13 -14.57
N THR A 60 2.20 4.72 -15.63
CA THR A 60 0.76 4.73 -15.93
C THR A 60 0.24 3.40 -16.47
N ASP A 61 1.08 2.36 -16.56
CA ASP A 61 0.72 1.05 -17.09
C ASP A 61 1.53 -0.08 -16.42
N GLY A 62 1.08 -1.33 -16.61
CA GLY A 62 1.66 -2.51 -15.97
C GLY A 62 2.76 -3.20 -16.79
N ARG A 63 3.32 -2.55 -17.83
CA ARG A 63 4.29 -3.21 -18.73
C ARG A 63 5.56 -3.65 -18.02
N ARG A 64 5.91 -3.04 -16.88
CA ARG A 64 7.09 -3.42 -16.09
C ARG A 64 7.01 -4.88 -15.62
N GLY A 65 5.80 -5.33 -15.27
CA GLY A 65 5.54 -6.74 -14.95
C GLY A 65 5.80 -7.69 -16.12
N LEU A 66 5.42 -7.31 -17.34
CA LEU A 66 5.64 -8.13 -18.54
C LEU A 66 7.12 -8.24 -18.93
N THR A 67 7.90 -7.21 -18.62
CA THR A 67 9.35 -7.17 -18.91
C THR A 67 10.21 -7.79 -17.81
N GLY A 68 9.61 -8.28 -16.71
CA GLY A 68 10.35 -8.77 -15.55
C GLY A 68 11.08 -7.69 -14.74
N GLN A 69 10.77 -6.41 -15.00
CA GLN A 69 11.40 -5.25 -14.35
C GLN A 69 10.56 -4.68 -13.22
N ALA A 70 9.42 -5.30 -12.92
CA ALA A 70 8.53 -4.84 -11.87
C ALA A 70 9.26 -4.80 -10.52
N LEU A 71 9.24 -3.64 -9.87
CA LEU A 71 9.70 -3.50 -8.50
C LEU A 71 8.62 -4.05 -7.56
N ILE A 72 8.68 -5.34 -7.27
CA ILE A 72 7.76 -6.06 -6.39
C ILE A 72 8.52 -6.96 -5.42
N ILE A 73 7.95 -7.17 -4.23
CA ILE A 73 8.47 -8.12 -3.25
C ILE A 73 7.69 -9.42 -3.39
N ALA A 74 8.35 -10.49 -3.83
CA ALA A 74 7.75 -11.83 -3.92
C ALA A 74 7.21 -12.30 -2.55
N PRO A 75 6.12 -13.07 -2.48
CA PRO A 75 5.58 -13.61 -1.23
C PRO A 75 6.40 -14.83 -0.78
N THR A 76 7.61 -14.60 -0.28
CA THR A 76 8.47 -15.63 0.32
C THR A 76 8.57 -15.44 1.84
N PRO A 77 8.70 -16.52 2.63
CA PRO A 77 9.00 -16.40 4.06
C PRO A 77 10.28 -15.60 4.32
N GLU A 78 10.39 -14.98 5.50
CA GLU A 78 11.60 -14.31 6.01
C GLU A 78 12.11 -13.16 5.12
N LYS A 79 11.27 -12.63 4.23
CA LYS A 79 11.66 -11.53 3.34
C LYS A 79 11.76 -10.22 4.12
N GLU A 80 12.91 -9.56 3.99
CA GLU A 80 13.06 -8.17 4.41
C GLU A 80 12.72 -7.22 3.25
N PRO A 81 12.23 -6.00 3.53
CA PRO A 81 12.01 -5.00 2.51
C PRO A 81 13.33 -4.67 1.80
N PRO A 82 13.38 -4.67 0.46
CA PRO A 82 14.59 -4.27 -0.25
C PRO A 82 14.82 -2.76 -0.07
N GLU A 83 16.09 -2.35 -0.09
CA GLU A 83 16.50 -0.94 0.05
C GLU A 83 15.82 -0.02 -0.97
N SER A 84 15.59 -0.52 -2.19
CA SER A 84 14.87 0.19 -3.26
C SER A 84 13.44 0.58 -2.87
N LEU A 85 12.84 -0.06 -1.87
CA LEU A 85 11.50 0.27 -1.34
C LEU A 85 11.55 0.94 0.05
N ALA A 86 12.73 1.27 0.58
CA ALA A 86 12.85 1.87 1.92
C ALA A 86 11.99 3.14 2.08
N HIS A 87 11.96 4.02 1.08
CA HIS A 87 11.13 5.23 1.07
C HIS A 87 9.63 4.94 1.20
N VAL A 88 9.15 3.81 0.65
CA VAL A 88 7.74 3.39 0.72
C VAL A 88 7.40 2.90 2.12
N TRP A 89 8.33 2.20 2.76
CA TRP A 89 8.17 1.72 4.13
C TRP A 89 8.19 2.88 5.13
N GLN A 90 9.09 3.86 4.94
CA GLN A 90 9.08 5.12 5.69
C GLN A 90 7.76 5.88 5.52
N LEU A 91 7.22 5.93 4.30
CA LEU A 91 5.90 6.52 4.06
C LEU A 91 4.79 5.76 4.82
N ALA A 92 4.83 4.43 4.84
CA ALA A 92 3.88 3.63 5.59
C ALA A 92 3.95 3.92 7.10
N GLU A 93 5.15 4.00 7.67
CA GLU A 93 5.36 4.40 9.07
C GLU A 93 4.78 5.80 9.35
N ALA A 94 5.00 6.76 8.46
CA ALA A 94 4.49 8.12 8.58
C ALA A 94 2.96 8.23 8.40
N ILE A 95 2.32 7.25 7.79
CA ILE A 95 0.85 7.13 7.69
C ILE A 95 0.30 6.46 8.95
N LEU A 96 0.90 5.35 9.37
CA LEU A 96 0.39 4.49 10.44
C LEU A 96 0.66 5.04 11.84
N SER A 97 1.84 5.61 12.09
CA SER A 97 2.26 6.08 13.43
C SER A 97 1.26 7.03 14.11
N PRO A 98 0.67 8.04 13.43
CA PRO A 98 -0.32 8.92 14.05
C PRO A 98 -1.76 8.35 14.00
N ALA A 99 -2.00 7.19 13.40
CA ALA A 99 -3.35 6.68 13.16
C ALA A 99 -4.02 6.22 14.46
N THR A 100 -5.16 6.84 14.78
CA THR A 100 -6.00 6.45 15.92
C THR A 100 -7.02 5.38 15.56
N GLU A 101 -7.37 5.29 14.29
CA GLU A 101 -8.34 4.33 13.75
C GLU A 101 -7.74 3.63 12.53
N VAL A 102 -7.85 2.31 12.49
CA VAL A 102 -7.34 1.49 11.40
C VAL A 102 -8.46 0.61 10.87
N ILE A 103 -8.64 0.62 9.55
CA ILE A 103 -9.55 -0.31 8.88
C ILE A 103 -8.71 -1.29 8.08
N VAL A 104 -8.92 -2.58 8.34
CA VAL A 104 -8.18 -3.68 7.70
C VAL A 104 -9.15 -4.47 6.85
N PHE A 105 -8.95 -4.43 5.52
CA PHE A 105 -9.74 -5.18 4.56
C PHE A 105 -8.97 -6.39 4.05
N GLY A 106 -9.56 -7.59 4.15
CA GLY A 106 -9.07 -8.79 3.45
C GLY A 106 -7.65 -9.26 3.83
N PHE A 107 -7.17 -8.95 5.03
CA PHE A 107 -5.83 -9.33 5.49
C PHE A 107 -5.86 -10.60 6.35
N ALA A 108 -5.00 -11.56 6.01
CA ALA A 108 -4.97 -12.89 6.62
C ALA A 108 -3.96 -13.04 7.79
N PHE A 109 -3.20 -11.99 8.12
CA PHE A 109 -2.24 -12.00 9.23
C PHE A 109 -1.32 -13.22 9.22
N ASN A 110 -0.78 -13.58 8.05
CA ASN A 110 0.00 -14.81 7.93
C ASN A 110 1.34 -14.66 8.67
N PRO A 111 1.82 -15.68 9.39
CA PRO A 111 3.08 -15.59 10.13
C PRO A 111 4.28 -15.25 9.24
N TYR A 112 4.28 -15.69 7.98
CA TYR A 112 5.38 -15.42 7.05
C TYR A 112 5.47 -13.96 6.59
N ASP A 113 4.45 -13.12 6.84
CA ASP A 113 4.45 -11.69 6.51
C ASP A 113 5.12 -10.85 7.62
N GLU A 114 6.18 -11.38 8.23
CA GLU A 114 6.80 -10.86 9.46
C GLU A 114 7.14 -9.36 9.38
N ALA A 115 7.74 -8.91 8.27
CA ALA A 115 8.09 -7.51 8.09
C ALA A 115 6.87 -6.58 8.16
N VAL A 116 5.75 -6.98 7.55
CA VAL A 116 4.49 -6.21 7.58
C VAL A 116 3.90 -6.21 8.98
N LEU A 117 3.85 -7.38 9.63
CA LEU A 117 3.33 -7.50 11.00
C LEU A 117 4.14 -6.66 11.98
N ARG A 118 5.48 -6.65 11.83
CA ARG A 118 6.40 -5.83 12.63
C ARG A 118 6.18 -4.34 12.41
N LEU A 119 6.01 -3.90 11.17
CA LEU A 119 5.68 -2.50 10.84
C LEU A 119 4.36 -2.07 11.51
N LEU A 120 3.29 -2.85 11.35
CA LEU A 120 1.98 -2.55 11.93
C LEU A 120 2.05 -2.45 13.46
N ARG A 121 2.77 -3.38 14.10
CA ARG A 121 2.96 -3.40 15.55
C ARG A 121 3.81 -2.23 16.04
N ALA A 122 4.89 -1.89 15.33
CA ALA A 122 5.75 -0.75 15.68
C ALA A 122 4.97 0.58 15.65
N CYS A 123 3.98 0.69 14.77
CA CYS A 123 3.13 1.87 14.62
C CYS A 123 1.85 1.85 15.47
N SER A 124 1.65 0.86 16.35
CA SER A 124 0.36 0.63 17.02
C SER A 124 0.07 1.59 18.19
N ALA A 125 1.05 2.39 18.62
CA ALA A 125 1.01 3.09 19.92
C ALA A 125 -0.20 4.04 20.07
N ASN A 126 -0.61 4.70 18.98
CA ASN A 126 -1.72 5.66 18.99
C ASN A 126 -3.06 5.04 18.59
N THR A 127 -3.05 3.80 18.09
CA THR A 127 -4.24 3.14 17.56
C THR A 127 -5.18 2.75 18.68
N LYS A 128 -6.42 3.27 18.62
CA LYS A 128 -7.49 3.04 19.59
C LYS A 128 -8.49 2.01 19.10
N THR A 129 -8.77 2.00 17.80
CA THR A 129 -9.76 1.11 17.22
C THR A 129 -9.24 0.50 15.93
N VAL A 130 -9.49 -0.80 15.75
CA VAL A 130 -9.17 -1.55 14.53
C VAL A 130 -10.44 -2.25 14.05
N GLN A 131 -10.93 -1.87 12.87
CA GLN A 131 -12.04 -2.52 12.22
C GLN A 131 -11.53 -3.56 11.22
N LEU A 132 -11.85 -4.83 11.45
CA LEU A 132 -11.50 -5.95 10.57
C LEU A 132 -12.69 -6.27 9.67
N ILE A 133 -12.51 -6.10 8.36
CA ILE A 133 -13.49 -6.45 7.34
C ILE A 133 -12.94 -7.61 6.53
N ASN A 134 -13.39 -8.82 6.87
CA ASN A 134 -12.88 -10.06 6.28
C ASN A 134 -13.94 -11.18 6.38
N THR A 135 -13.95 -12.11 5.43
CA THR A 135 -14.84 -13.29 5.47
C THR A 135 -14.50 -14.21 6.64
N CYS A 136 -13.21 -14.32 6.97
CA CYS A 136 -12.71 -15.05 8.13
C CYS A 136 -11.82 -14.12 8.98
N PRO A 137 -12.42 -13.27 9.85
CA PRO A 137 -11.64 -12.35 10.67
C PRO A 137 -10.79 -13.11 11.70
N GLN A 138 -9.58 -12.62 11.96
CA GLN A 138 -8.64 -13.20 12.92
C GLN A 138 -8.37 -12.20 14.05
N PRO A 139 -9.35 -11.95 14.95
CA PRO A 139 -9.26 -10.92 15.97
C PRO A 139 -8.09 -11.13 16.93
N ASP A 140 -7.77 -12.38 17.27
CA ASP A 140 -6.65 -12.68 18.18
C ASP A 140 -5.30 -12.27 17.58
N ARG A 141 -5.10 -12.51 16.27
CA ARG A 141 -3.88 -12.07 15.57
C ARG A 141 -3.82 -10.56 15.44
N ALA A 142 -4.94 -9.90 15.16
CA ALA A 142 -5.01 -8.46 15.18
C ALA A 142 -4.70 -7.90 16.58
N LYS A 143 -5.22 -8.51 17.64
CA LYS A 143 -4.95 -8.10 19.03
C LYS A 143 -3.48 -8.25 19.41
N ALA A 144 -2.77 -9.24 18.87
CA ALA A 144 -1.33 -9.37 19.05
C ALA A 144 -0.53 -8.22 18.42
N ILE A 145 -1.06 -7.57 17.38
CA ILE A 145 -0.45 -6.41 16.70
C ILE A 145 -0.85 -5.11 17.38
N TRP A 146 -2.14 -4.96 17.73
CA TRP A 146 -2.70 -3.78 18.38
C TRP A 146 -3.25 -4.13 19.77
N PRO A 147 -2.38 -4.40 20.77
CA PRO A 147 -2.82 -4.87 22.08
C PRO A 147 -3.68 -3.85 22.82
N GLY A 148 -3.42 -2.55 22.63
CA GLY A 148 -4.18 -1.46 23.25
C GLY A 148 -5.49 -1.09 22.54
N ALA A 149 -5.74 -1.58 21.33
CA ALA A 149 -6.89 -1.17 20.53
C ALA A 149 -8.13 -2.06 20.77
N GLU A 150 -9.30 -1.47 20.63
CA GLU A 150 -10.56 -2.18 20.45
C GLU A 150 -10.58 -2.82 19.05
N ILE A 151 -10.90 -4.12 18.98
CA ILE A 151 -10.97 -4.86 17.71
C ILE A 151 -12.44 -5.10 17.39
N VAL A 152 -12.91 -4.53 16.28
CA VAL A 152 -14.28 -4.68 15.78
C VAL A 152 -14.25 -5.52 14.53
N CYS A 153 -15.01 -6.63 14.49
CA CYS A 153 -15.08 -7.50 13.31
C CYS A 153 -16.39 -7.27 12.55
N GLN A 154 -16.30 -7.19 11.23
CA GLN A 154 -17.43 -7.06 10.34
C GLN A 154 -17.24 -7.98 9.11
N GLN A 155 -18.34 -8.59 8.67
CA GLN A 155 -18.36 -9.34 7.41
C GLN A 155 -18.47 -8.36 6.23
N PRO A 156 -17.80 -8.62 5.10
CA PRO A 156 -17.98 -7.81 3.90
C PRO A 156 -19.44 -7.89 3.39
N PRO A 157 -19.94 -6.84 2.72
CA PRO A 157 -21.28 -6.79 2.15
C PRO A 157 -21.52 -7.81 1.03
#